data_AF-A0A9N9T0Z1-F1
#
_entry.id   AF-A0A9N9T0Z1-F1
#
_cell.length_a   1.000
_cell.length_b   1.000
_cell.length_c   1.000
_cell.angle_alpha   90.00
_cell.angle_beta   90.00
_cell.angle_gamma   90.00
#
_symmetry.space_group_name_H-M   'P 1'
#
loop_
_entity.id
_entity.type
_entity.pdbx_description
1 polymer ?
#
loop_
_entity_poly.entity_id
_entity_poly.type
_entity_poly.pdbx_seq_one_letter_code
_entity_poly.pdbx_strand_id
1 'polypeptide(L)'
;MLQALVNEQEKLVKNSIAQFIGVIGKHEFPENCWPEVLQFIHTLTSAENNFDKELGMYTLSIMTEIAQSSYIVHAESFAILFTNIINQLTDLKLNVGYYTIITMKNLVPAIGGNQQVRI
;
A
#
# COMPACT_ATOMS: atom_id res chain seq x y z
N MET A 1 4.48 -7.12 14.57
CA MET A 1 3.31 -6.41 14.01
C MET A 1 2.97 -6.86 12.60
N LEU A 2 3.93 -6.92 11.68
CA LEU A 2 3.69 -7.45 10.32
C LEU A 2 3.11 -8.88 10.35
N GLN A 3 3.66 -9.78 11.17
CA GLN A 3 3.09 -11.12 11.36
C GLN A 3 1.74 -11.11 12.11
N ALA A 4 1.49 -10.12 12.97
CA ALA A 4 0.20 -9.99 13.64
C ALA A 4 -0.90 -9.62 12.64
N LEU A 5 -0.58 -8.78 11.65
CA LEU A 5 -1.49 -8.43 10.56
C LEU A 5 -1.92 -9.65 9.72
N VAL A 6 -1.00 -10.58 9.48
CA VAL A 6 -1.27 -11.82 8.72
C VAL A 6 -2.13 -12.79 9.52
N ASN A 7 -1.82 -12.97 10.81
CA ASN A 7 -2.47 -13.98 11.65
C ASN A 7 -3.79 -13.52 12.27
N GLU A 8 -4.04 -12.20 12.35
CA GLU A 8 -5.29 -11.67 12.86
C GLU A 8 -6.46 -12.14 11.96
N GLN A 9 -7.65 -12.30 12.54
CA GLN A 9 -8.87 -12.64 11.80
C GLN A 9 -9.90 -11.52 11.89
N GLU A 10 -9.90 -10.78 12.99
CA GLU A 10 -10.83 -9.69 13.23
C GLU A 10 -10.43 -8.46 12.37
N LYS A 11 -11.41 -7.96 11.61
CA LYS A 11 -11.18 -6.92 10.59
C LYS A 11 -10.83 -5.57 11.22
N LEU A 12 -11.45 -5.19 12.34
CA LEU A 12 -11.16 -3.93 13.02
C LEU A 12 -9.74 -3.92 13.63
N VAL A 13 -9.28 -5.05 14.17
CA VAL A 13 -7.93 -5.23 14.69
C VAL A 13 -6.92 -5.19 13.55
N LYS A 14 -7.18 -5.89 12.43
CA LYS A 14 -6.35 -5.76 11.21
C LYS A 14 -6.24 -4.31 10.75
N ASN A 15 -7.36 -3.61 10.69
CA ASN A 15 -7.40 -2.21 10.29
C ASN A 15 -6.55 -1.36 11.24
N SER A 16 -6.66 -1.58 12.55
CA SER A 16 -5.90 -0.86 13.56
C SER A 16 -4.40 -1.13 13.43
N ILE A 17 -4.00 -2.38 13.16
CA ILE A 17 -2.59 -2.74 12.92
C ILE A 17 -2.09 -2.07 11.63
N ALA A 18 -2.86 -2.09 10.55
CA ALA A 18 -2.49 -1.45 9.30
C ALA A 18 -2.36 0.08 9.44
N GLN A 19 -3.28 0.72 10.19
CA GLN A 19 -3.19 2.14 10.51
C GLN A 19 -1.93 2.44 11.33
N PHE A 20 -1.64 1.62 12.34
CA PHE A 20 -0.43 1.76 13.15
C PHE A 20 0.85 1.65 12.31
N ILE A 21 0.91 0.67 11.39
CA ILE A 21 1.99 0.53 10.42
C ILE A 21 2.09 1.79 9.53
N GLY A 22 0.96 2.31 9.05
CA GLY A 22 0.92 3.54 8.24
C GLY A 22 1.42 4.78 8.98
N VAL A 23 1.11 4.92 10.27
CA VAL A 23 1.59 6.02 11.12
C VAL A 23 3.10 5.92 11.32
N ILE A 24 3.64 4.74 11.66
CA ILE A 24 5.09 4.57 11.75
C ILE A 24 5.72 4.87 10.39
N GLY A 25 5.14 4.33 9.31
CA GLY A 25 5.63 4.54 7.96
C GLY A 25 5.73 6.02 7.59
N LYS A 26 4.78 6.86 8.04
CA LYS A 26 4.85 8.31 7.83
C LYS A 26 6.15 8.95 8.30
N HIS A 27 6.65 8.52 9.45
CA HIS A 27 7.83 9.07 10.11
C HIS A 27 9.12 8.41 9.65
N GLU A 28 9.10 7.10 9.41
CA GLU A 28 10.30 6.30 9.13
C GLU A 28 10.61 6.19 7.61
N PHE A 29 9.62 6.36 6.71
CA PHE A 29 9.85 6.26 5.26
C PHE A 29 10.72 7.37 4.67
N PRO A 30 10.56 8.66 5.03
CA PRO A 30 11.39 9.72 4.46
C PRO A 30 12.89 9.52 4.69
N GLU A 31 13.24 8.88 5.81
CA GLU A 31 14.63 8.59 6.19
C GLU A 31 15.05 7.13 5.88
N ASN A 32 14.14 6.34 5.30
CA ASN A 32 14.32 4.92 4.98
C ASN A 32 14.78 4.06 6.18
N CYS A 33 14.31 4.43 7.38
CA CYS A 33 14.68 3.78 8.63
C CYS A 33 13.97 2.43 8.85
N TRP A 34 12.95 2.12 8.04
CA TRP A 34 12.18 0.87 8.15
C TRP A 34 11.94 0.20 6.79
N PRO A 35 12.99 -0.32 6.11
CA PRO A 35 12.85 -0.97 4.80
C PRO A 35 12.06 -2.28 4.82
N GLU A 36 11.96 -2.95 5.98
CA GLU A 36 11.31 -4.24 6.15
C GLU A 36 9.82 -4.18 5.84
N VAL A 37 9.16 -3.04 6.11
CA VAL A 37 7.74 -2.87 5.82
C VAL A 37 7.49 -2.81 4.30
N LEU A 38 8.38 -2.17 3.55
CA LEU A 38 8.31 -2.13 2.09
C LEU A 38 8.52 -3.52 1.49
N GLN A 39 9.53 -4.24 2.00
CA GLN A 39 9.78 -5.61 1.58
C GLN A 39 8.57 -6.51 1.89
N PHE A 40 7.97 -6.37 3.07
CA PHE A 40 6.81 -7.12 3.48
C PHE A 40 5.59 -6.85 2.57
N ILE A 41 5.28 -5.58 2.28
CA ILE A 41 4.19 -5.22 1.36
C ILE A 41 4.47 -5.75 -0.05
N HIS A 42 5.71 -5.66 -0.53
CA HIS A 42 6.10 -6.21 -1.82
C HIS A 42 5.90 -7.73 -1.87
N THR A 43 6.31 -8.45 -0.83
CA THR A 43 6.11 -9.91 -0.71
C THR A 43 4.63 -10.28 -0.74
N LEU A 44 3.78 -9.58 0.02
CA LEU A 44 2.34 -9.83 0.06
C LEU A 44 1.68 -9.56 -1.30
N THR A 45 1.97 -8.40 -1.91
CA THR A 45 1.37 -8.00 -3.20
C THR A 45 1.86 -8.83 -4.39
N SER A 46 3.01 -9.49 -4.24
CA SER A 46 3.58 -10.39 -5.25
C SER A 46 3.26 -11.87 -5.00
N ALA A 47 2.51 -12.18 -3.93
CA ALA A 47 2.14 -13.56 -3.60
C ALA A 47 1.27 -14.19 -4.70
N GLU A 48 1.38 -15.51 -4.91
CA GLU A 48 0.51 -16.20 -5.88
C GLU A 48 -0.92 -16.32 -5.38
N ASN A 49 -1.12 -16.40 -4.06
CA ASN A 49 -2.44 -16.53 -3.47
C ASN A 49 -3.15 -15.16 -3.38
N ASN A 50 -4.46 -15.18 -3.65
CA ASN A 50 -5.27 -13.97 -3.67
C ASN A 50 -5.42 -13.32 -2.28
N PHE A 51 -5.34 -14.11 -1.21
CA PHE A 51 -5.51 -13.61 0.16
C PHE A 51 -4.37 -12.68 0.58
N ASP A 52 -3.13 -13.09 0.37
CA ASP A 52 -1.94 -12.30 0.69
C ASP A 52 -1.83 -11.09 -0.23
N LYS A 53 -2.16 -11.25 -1.52
CA LYS A 53 -2.28 -10.12 -2.45
C LYS A 53 -3.27 -9.08 -1.96
N GLU A 54 -4.47 -9.53 -1.56
CA GLU A 54 -5.51 -8.66 -1.03
C GLU A 54 -5.04 -7.98 0.26
N LEU A 55 -4.41 -8.72 1.17
CA LEU A 55 -3.91 -8.18 2.43
C LEU A 55 -2.83 -7.13 2.21
N GLY A 56 -1.87 -7.40 1.32
CA GLY A 56 -0.82 -6.45 0.96
C GLY A 56 -1.42 -5.17 0.38
N MET A 57 -2.39 -5.32 -0.53
CA MET A 57 -3.01 -4.19 -1.20
C MET A 57 -3.94 -3.38 -0.28
N TYR A 58 -4.67 -4.06 0.60
CA TYR A 58 -5.45 -3.44 1.67
C TYR A 58 -4.56 -2.60 2.59
N THR A 59 -3.46 -3.18 3.06
CA THR A 59 -2.53 -2.50 3.97
C THR A 59 -1.90 -1.28 3.30
N LEU A 60 -1.48 -1.43 2.04
CA LEU A 60 -0.91 -0.35 1.27
C LEU A 60 -1.94 0.78 1.00
N SER A 61 -3.22 0.45 0.85
CA SER A 61 -4.29 1.47 0.71
C SER A 61 -4.42 2.34 1.97
N ILE A 62 -4.30 1.74 3.16
CA ILE A 62 -4.34 2.46 4.45
C ILE A 62 -3.06 3.27 4.66
N MET A 63 -1.90 2.67 4.36
CA MET A 63 -0.61 3.35 4.47
C MET A 63 -0.58 4.62 3.61
N THR A 64 -1.02 4.51 2.37
CA THR A 64 -1.10 5.66 1.45
C THR A 64 -2.16 6.67 1.86
N GLU A 65 -3.26 6.27 2.48
CA GLU A 65 -4.23 7.21 3.06
C GLU A 65 -3.62 8.09 4.16
N ILE A 66 -2.81 7.49 5.04
CA ILE A 66 -2.23 8.16 6.21
C ILE A 66 -1.03 9.06 5.85
N ALA A 67 -0.20 8.64 4.89
CA ALA A 67 1.08 9.30 4.61
C ALA A 67 1.38 9.46 3.12
N GLN A 68 0.41 9.96 2.35
CA GLN A 68 0.48 10.20 0.91
C GLN A 68 1.82 10.78 0.42
N SER A 69 2.33 11.83 1.08
CA SER A 69 3.56 12.52 0.69
C SER A 69 4.84 11.70 0.93
N SER A 70 4.84 10.78 1.90
CA SER A 70 6.02 9.97 2.21
C SER A 70 6.25 8.86 1.17
N TYR A 71 5.20 8.46 0.43
CA TYR A 71 5.28 7.37 -0.56
C TYR A 71 5.60 7.83 -1.98
N ILE A 72 5.61 9.13 -2.26
CA ILE A 72 5.81 9.64 -3.63
C ILE A 72 7.20 9.35 -4.20
N VAL A 73 8.19 9.18 -3.33
CA VAL A 73 9.57 8.81 -3.71
C VAL A 73 9.59 7.45 -4.45
N HIS A 74 8.57 6.61 -4.26
CA HIS A 74 8.43 5.30 -4.88
C HIS A 74 7.28 5.24 -5.92
N ALA A 75 6.80 6.39 -6.42
CA ALA A 75 5.66 6.46 -7.33
C ALA A 75 5.81 5.58 -8.59
N GLU A 76 7.02 5.49 -9.15
CA GLU A 76 7.30 4.62 -10.30
C GLU A 76 7.13 3.13 -9.97
N SER A 77 7.67 2.69 -8.83
CA SER A 77 7.50 1.31 -8.35
C SER A 77 6.02 0.97 -8.11
N PHE A 78 5.25 1.91 -7.56
CA PHE A 78 3.81 1.75 -7.40
C PHE A 78 3.07 1.67 -8.75
N ALA A 79 3.43 2.49 -9.74
CA ALA A 79 2.83 2.43 -11.07
C ALA A 79 3.04 1.07 -11.75
N ILE A 80 4.25 0.50 -11.62
CA ILE A 80 4.55 -0.85 -12.11
C ILE A 80 3.71 -1.89 -11.38
N LEU A 81 3.63 -1.80 -10.04
CA LEU A 81 2.82 -2.70 -9.22
C LEU A 81 1.35 -2.68 -9.63
N PHE A 82 0.75 -1.49 -9.76
CA PHE A 82 -0.66 -1.35 -10.14
C PHE A 82 -0.91 -1.91 -11.54
N THR A 83 -0.01 -1.64 -12.49
CA THR A 83 -0.10 -2.18 -13.85
C THR A 83 -0.08 -3.70 -13.83
N ASN A 84 0.84 -4.30 -13.07
CA ASN A 84 0.94 -5.76 -12.94
C ASN A 84 -0.33 -6.37 -12.33
N ILE A 85 -0.85 -5.79 -11.25
CA ILE A 85 -2.06 -6.27 -10.58
C ILE A 85 -3.27 -6.17 -11.50
N ILE A 86 -3.47 -5.03 -12.16
CA ILE A 86 -4.61 -4.80 -13.07
C ILE A 86 -4.55 -5.74 -14.28
N ASN A 87 -3.36 -5.97 -14.85
CA ASN A 87 -3.22 -6.88 -15.99
C ASN A 87 -3.42 -8.36 -15.61
N GLN A 88 -3.14 -8.74 -14.36
CA GLN A 88 -3.35 -10.09 -13.85
C GLN A 88 -4.75 -10.31 -13.26
N LEU A 89 -5.58 -9.27 -13.20
CA LEU A 89 -6.92 -9.31 -12.63
C LEU A 89 -7.86 -10.07 -13.57
N THR A 90 -8.01 -11.36 -13.32
CA THR A 90 -8.92 -12.25 -14.07
C THR A 90 -10.34 -12.27 -13.49
N ASP A 91 -10.47 -12.04 -12.17
CA ASP A 91 -11.76 -11.98 -11.47
C ASP A 91 -11.96 -10.60 -10.81
N LEU A 92 -12.90 -9.83 -11.36
CA LEU A 92 -13.28 -8.50 -10.86
C LEU A 92 -14.00 -8.53 -9.50
N LYS A 93 -14.39 -9.71 -9.00
CA LYS A 93 -14.99 -9.85 -7.66
C LYS A 93 -13.93 -9.79 -6.54
N LEU A 94 -12.65 -9.91 -6.87
CA LEU A 94 -11.57 -9.83 -5.89
C LEU A 94 -11.38 -8.38 -5.41
N ASN A 95 -11.31 -8.18 -4.09
CA ASN A 95 -11.13 -6.83 -3.52
C ASN A 95 -9.74 -6.25 -3.83
N VAL A 96 -8.80 -7.06 -4.34
CA VAL A 96 -7.47 -6.61 -4.78
C VAL A 96 -7.57 -5.44 -5.77
N GLY A 97 -8.49 -5.52 -6.75
CA GLY A 97 -8.71 -4.44 -7.72
C GLY A 97 -9.26 -3.17 -7.08
N TYR A 98 -10.20 -3.34 -6.15
CA TYR A 98 -10.78 -2.23 -5.38
C TYR A 98 -9.70 -1.49 -4.55
N TYR A 99 -8.87 -2.22 -3.81
CA TYR A 99 -7.80 -1.61 -3.02
C TYR A 99 -6.69 -1.00 -3.88
N THR A 100 -6.44 -1.56 -5.07
CA THR A 100 -5.52 -0.96 -6.06
C THR A 100 -6.01 0.43 -6.47
N ILE A 101 -7.29 0.56 -6.84
CA ILE A 101 -7.89 1.84 -7.23
C ILE A 101 -7.89 2.84 -6.06
N ILE A 102 -8.19 2.40 -4.84
CA ILE A 102 -8.12 3.28 -3.65
C ILE A 102 -6.70 3.79 -3.44
N THR A 103 -5.70 2.91 -3.53
CA THR A 103 -4.30 3.28 -3.36
C THR A 103 -3.87 4.29 -4.42
N MET A 104 -4.27 4.08 -5.67
CA MET A 104 -4.05 5.05 -6.76
C MET A 104 -4.70 6.39 -6.44
N LYS A 105 -5.97 6.41 -6.03
CA LYS A 105 -6.69 7.63 -5.63
C LYS A 105 -5.95 8.38 -4.52
N ASN A 106 -5.43 7.68 -3.52
CA ASN A 106 -4.72 8.30 -2.39
C ASN A 106 -3.40 8.95 -2.84
N LEU A 107 -2.75 8.44 -3.89
CA LEU A 107 -1.50 8.97 -4.41
C LEU A 107 -1.67 10.13 -5.41
N VAL A 108 -2.84 10.28 -6.05
CA VAL A 108 -3.11 11.35 -7.03
C VAL A 108 -2.83 12.76 -6.47
N PRO A 109 -3.31 13.14 -5.27
CA PRO A 109 -3.03 14.47 -4.71
C PRO A 109 -1.54 14.74 -4.48
N ALA A 110 -0.79 13.71 -4.06
CA ALA A 110 0.65 13.84 -3.85
C ALA A 110 1.39 14.13 -5.17
N ILE A 111 1.00 13.44 -6.25
CA ILE A 111 1.61 13.62 -7.58
C ILE A 111 1.26 15.00 -8.16
N GLY A 112 0.00 15.43 -8.05
CA GLY A 112 -0.43 16.75 -8.50
C GLY A 112 0.19 17.89 -7.69
N GLY A 113 0.34 17.72 -6.37
CA GLY A 113 1.00 18.69 -5.49
C GLY A 113 2.50 18.86 -5.77
N ASN A 114 3.20 17.78 -6.13
CA ASN A 114 4.62 17.84 -6.52
C ASN A 114 4.88 18.62 -7.82
N GLN A 115 3.89 18.75 -8.71
CA GLN A 115 4.02 19.55 -9.92
C GLN A 115 3.88 21.06 -9.67
N GLN A 116 3.19 21.48 -8.61
CA GLN A 116 2.97 22.90 -8.31
C GLN A 116 4.16 23.59 -7.61
N VAL A 117 5.18 22.85 -7.14
CA VAL A 117 6.35 23.40 -6.43
C VAL A 117 7.58 23.59 -7.35
N ARG A 118 7.46 23.34 -8.66
CA ARG A 118 8.55 23.51 -9.64
C ARG A 118 8.26 24.59 -10.69
N ILE A 119 7.86 25.78 -10.26
CA ILE A 119 7.81 26.99 -11.12
C ILE A 119 8.61 28.10 -10.44
#